data_AF-A0A1P8APJ2-F1
#
_entry.id   AF-A0A1P8APJ2-F1
#
_cell.length_a   1.000
_cell.length_b   1.000
_cell.length_c   1.000
_cell.angle_alpha   90.00
_cell.angle_beta   90.00
_cell.angle_gamma   90.00
#
_symmetry.space_group_name_H-M   'P 1'
#
loop_
_entity.id
_entity.type
_entity.pdbx_description
1 polymer ?
#
loop_
_entity_poly.entity_id
_entity_poly.type
_entity_poly.pdbx_seq_one_letter_code
_entity_poly.pdbx_strand_id
1 'polypeptide(L)'
;MAIEAVFTDRKVDELEKAITVAAKDPSWYGIDEAELEKRRRWTSNARTQVRNVKSGVLAGKVSSGAGHASEVRRELMRMPNSGEASRYDQYGGRDDDGFVQSESDRQMLLIKQQDEELDELSKSVQRIGGVGLTIHDELVAQERIIDELDTEMDSTKNRLEFVQKKVGMVMKKAGAKGQMMMICFLLVLFIILFVLVFLT
;
A
#
# COMPACT_ATOMS: atom_id res chain seq x y z
N MET A 1 -0.90 5.78 -12.77
CA MET A 1 0.52 6.22 -12.91
C MET A 1 1.04 7.01 -11.70
N ALA A 2 0.41 8.11 -11.26
CA ALA A 2 0.89 8.86 -10.06
C ALA A 2 0.77 8.06 -8.74
N ILE A 3 -0.30 7.28 -8.58
CA ILE A 3 -0.50 6.40 -7.40
C ILE A 3 0.57 5.31 -7.36
N GLU A 4 0.93 4.72 -8.51
CA GLU A 4 1.98 3.70 -8.57
C GLU A 4 3.35 4.26 -8.21
N ALA A 5 3.71 5.45 -8.70
CA ALA A 5 4.98 6.08 -8.35
C ALA A 5 5.08 6.38 -6.84
N VAL A 6 3.98 6.78 -6.19
CA VAL A 6 3.92 6.99 -4.73
C VAL A 6 4.01 5.67 -3.97
N PHE A 7 3.36 4.62 -4.47
CA PHE A 7 3.39 3.29 -3.87
C PHE A 7 4.79 2.65 -3.94
N THR A 8 5.49 2.80 -5.07
CA THR A 8 6.86 2.30 -5.23
C THR A 8 7.85 3.03 -4.32
N ASP A 9 7.69 4.34 -4.13
CA ASP A 9 8.49 5.16 -3.18
C ASP A 9 8.33 4.62 -1.74
N ARG A 10 7.08 4.39 -1.31
CA ARG A 10 6.77 3.84 0.02
C ARG A 10 7.35 2.45 0.24
N LYS A 11 7.32 1.58 -0.78
CA LYS A 11 7.90 0.22 -0.69
C LYS A 11 9.41 0.22 -0.50
N VAL A 12 10.12 1.15 -1.15
CA VAL A 12 11.57 1.29 -0.98
C VAL A 12 11.91 1.78 0.44
N ASP A 13 11.12 2.71 0.98
CA ASP A 13 11.29 3.19 2.36
C ASP A 13 11.04 2.08 3.41
N GLU A 14 10.05 1.21 3.18
CA GLU A 14 9.78 0.05 4.05
C GLU A 14 10.92 -0.97 4.03
N LEU A 15 11.53 -1.20 2.86
CA LEU A 15 12.69 -2.07 2.75
C LEU A 15 13.92 -1.52 3.48
N GLU A 16 14.13 -0.20 3.46
CA GLU A 16 15.20 0.46 4.21
C GLU A 16 15.01 0.30 5.73
N LYS A 17 13.77 0.39 6.21
CA LYS A 17 13.42 0.12 7.61
C LYS A 17 13.67 -1.35 7.97
N ALA A 18 13.28 -2.28 7.10
CA ALA A 18 13.51 -3.71 7.32
C ALA A 18 15.01 -4.04 7.41
N ILE A 19 15.84 -3.45 6.54
CA ILE A 19 17.30 -3.60 6.60
C ILE A 19 17.86 -2.99 7.89
N THR A 20 17.33 -1.85 8.33
CA THR A 20 17.76 -1.20 9.58
C THR A 20 17.42 -2.03 10.82
N VAL A 21 16.25 -2.68 10.84
CA VAL A 21 15.85 -3.60 11.93
C VAL A 21 16.71 -4.87 11.89
N ALA A 22 16.89 -5.46 10.71
CA ALA A 22 17.74 -6.63 10.53
C ALA A 22 19.21 -6.38 10.92
N ALA A 23 19.70 -5.15 10.73
CA ALA A 23 21.06 -4.76 11.11
C ALA A 23 21.28 -4.63 12.62
N LYS A 24 20.21 -4.48 13.41
CA LYS A 24 20.32 -4.39 14.88
C LYS A 24 20.56 -5.76 15.51
N ASP A 25 19.89 -6.79 15.00
CA ASP A 25 20.03 -8.16 15.49
C ASP A 25 20.19 -9.18 14.34
N PRO A 26 21.35 -9.20 13.64
CA PRO A 26 21.55 -10.06 12.47
C PRO A 26 21.43 -11.56 12.77
N SER A 27 21.82 -11.98 13.99
CA SER A 27 21.79 -13.37 14.43
C SER A 27 20.37 -13.94 14.59
N TRP A 28 19.37 -13.10 14.86
CA TRP A 28 17.99 -13.55 14.90
C TRP A 28 17.47 -13.83 13.48
N TYR A 29 17.88 -13.04 12.50
CA TYR A 29 17.40 -13.22 11.12
C TYR A 29 18.27 -14.19 10.29
N GLY A 30 19.37 -14.70 10.84
CA GLY A 30 20.29 -15.59 10.12
C GLY A 30 20.96 -14.91 8.93
N ILE A 31 21.13 -13.58 8.97
CA ILE A 31 21.69 -12.77 7.89
C ILE A 31 23.14 -12.43 8.23
N ASP A 32 24.05 -12.64 7.28
CA ASP A 32 25.46 -12.29 7.40
C ASP A 32 25.73 -10.81 7.02
N GLU A 33 26.79 -10.21 7.56
CA GLU A 33 27.13 -8.80 7.31
C GLU A 33 27.36 -8.51 5.81
N ALA A 34 27.96 -9.47 5.09
CA ALA A 34 28.17 -9.35 3.66
C ALA A 34 26.85 -9.38 2.85
N GLU A 35 25.82 -10.04 3.36
CA GLU A 35 24.49 -10.02 2.76
C GLU A 35 23.76 -8.71 3.07
N LEU A 36 23.93 -8.20 4.29
CA LEU A 36 23.33 -6.94 4.71
C LEU A 36 23.85 -5.77 3.87
N GLU A 37 25.14 -5.75 3.57
CA GLU A 37 25.75 -4.75 2.68
C GLU A 37 25.23 -4.86 1.23
N LYS A 38 25.04 -6.08 0.72
CA LYS A 38 24.40 -6.30 -0.60
C LYS A 38 22.98 -5.72 -0.62
N ARG A 39 22.20 -5.95 0.45
CA ARG A 39 20.83 -5.44 0.59
C ARG A 39 20.82 -3.91 0.68
N ARG A 40 21.73 -3.29 1.44
CA ARG A 40 21.89 -1.82 1.49
C ARG A 40 22.18 -1.22 0.12
N ARG A 41 23.13 -1.81 -0.60
CA ARG A 41 23.54 -1.34 -1.93
C ARG A 41 22.43 -1.49 -2.96
N TRP A 42 21.68 -2.59 -2.93
CA TRP A 42 20.52 -2.79 -3.79
C TRP A 42 19.42 -1.76 -3.52
N THR A 43 19.07 -1.53 -2.25
CA THR A 43 18.03 -0.56 -1.86
C THR A 43 18.39 0.87 -2.25
N SER A 44 19.67 1.25 -2.11
CA SER A 44 20.17 2.56 -2.56
C SER A 44 20.04 2.74 -4.09
N ASN A 45 20.39 1.71 -4.86
CA ASN A 45 20.23 1.73 -6.32
C ASN A 45 18.75 1.81 -6.73
N ALA A 46 17.88 1.03 -6.08
CA ALA A 46 16.44 1.06 -6.31
C ALA A 46 15.84 2.45 -6.03
N ARG A 47 16.24 3.09 -4.92
CA ARG A 47 15.83 4.46 -4.57
C ARG A 47 16.20 5.48 -5.65
N THR A 48 17.40 5.34 -6.20
CA THR A 48 17.88 6.23 -7.28
C THR A 48 17.09 6.03 -8.56
N GLN A 49 16.78 4.78 -8.92
CA GLN A 49 15.95 4.47 -10.09
C GLN A 49 14.52 5.00 -9.94
N VAL A 50 13.89 4.80 -8.78
CA VAL A 50 12.53 5.31 -8.49
C VAL A 50 12.51 6.84 -8.55
N ARG A 51 13.53 7.52 -8.02
CA ARG A 51 13.66 8.98 -8.11
C ARG A 51 13.80 9.45 -9.56
N ASN A 52 14.60 8.77 -10.37
CA ASN A 52 14.78 9.11 -11.79
C ASN A 52 13.49 8.92 -12.58
N VAL A 53 12.76 7.81 -12.37
CA VAL A 53 11.44 7.57 -12.99
C VAL A 53 10.44 8.63 -12.56
N LYS A 54 10.36 8.95 -11.25
CA LYS A 54 9.50 10.02 -10.72
C LYS A 54 9.82 11.37 -11.37
N SER A 55 11.10 11.71 -11.53
CA SER A 55 11.52 12.96 -12.17
C SER A 55 11.17 13.00 -13.67
N GLY A 56 11.34 11.88 -14.39
CA GLY A 56 10.97 11.79 -15.81
C GLY A 56 9.47 11.87 -16.04
N VAL A 57 8.67 11.22 -15.18
CA VAL A 57 7.20 11.29 -15.24
C VAL A 57 6.69 12.70 -14.90
N LEU A 58 7.28 13.36 -13.90
CA LEU A 58 6.91 14.73 -13.54
C LEU A 58 7.34 15.73 -14.64
N ALA A 59 8.52 15.56 -15.24
CA ALA A 59 8.98 16.40 -16.34
C ALA A 59 8.12 16.23 -17.62
N GLY A 60 7.76 14.99 -17.97
CA GLY A 60 6.89 14.69 -19.12
C GLY A 60 5.43 15.17 -18.94
N LYS A 61 4.97 15.34 -17.70
CA LYS A 61 3.63 15.89 -17.42
C LYS A 61 3.55 17.40 -17.62
N VAL A 62 4.66 18.14 -17.42
CA VAL A 62 4.72 19.60 -17.61
C VAL A 62 4.76 19.97 -19.10
N SER A 63 5.38 19.15 -19.96
CA SER A 63 5.40 19.38 -21.41
C SER A 63 4.08 19.02 -22.12
N SER A 64 3.30 18.09 -21.57
CA SER A 64 2.13 17.52 -22.25
C SER A 64 0.79 18.19 -21.87
N GLY A 65 0.71 18.84 -20.70
CA GLY A 65 -0.56 19.40 -20.19
C GLY A 65 -0.75 20.91 -20.33
N ALA A 66 0.33 21.70 -20.45
CA ALA A 66 0.25 23.16 -20.44
C ALA A 66 0.46 23.81 -21.83
N GLY A 67 1.09 23.10 -22.78
CA GLY A 67 1.38 23.63 -24.12
C GLY A 67 0.14 23.70 -25.02
N HIS A 68 -0.64 22.63 -25.11
CA HIS A 68 -1.66 22.48 -26.16
C HIS A 68 -2.84 23.45 -26.06
N ALA A 69 -3.33 23.75 -24.85
CA ALA A 69 -4.45 24.69 -24.68
C ALA A 69 -4.02 26.16 -24.95
N SER A 70 -2.75 26.48 -24.73
CA SER A 70 -2.20 27.82 -24.98
C SER A 70 -1.81 28.01 -26.46
N GLU A 71 -1.26 26.97 -27.10
CA GLU A 71 -0.89 26.95 -28.52
C GLU A 71 -2.12 27.08 -29.42
N VAL A 72 -3.15 26.25 -29.19
CA VAL A 72 -4.40 26.27 -29.97
C VAL A 72 -5.13 27.61 -29.79
N ARG A 73 -5.15 28.17 -28.57
CA ARG A 73 -5.75 29.50 -28.33
C ARG A 73 -4.95 30.63 -28.98
N ARG A 74 -3.63 30.49 -29.11
CA ARG A 74 -2.74 31.49 -29.74
C ARG A 74 -2.82 31.44 -31.28
N GLU A 75 -2.99 30.24 -31.84
CA GLU A 75 -3.30 30.01 -33.25
C GLU A 75 -4.68 30.57 -33.63
N LEU A 76 -5.71 30.37 -32.78
CA LEU A 76 -7.06 30.87 -33.03
C LEU A 76 -7.24 32.39 -32.81
N MET A 77 -6.29 33.06 -32.12
CA MET A 77 -6.30 34.50 -31.86
C MET A 77 -5.43 35.31 -32.84
N ARG A 78 -4.72 34.65 -33.76
CA ARG A 78 -3.87 35.31 -34.75
C ARG A 78 -4.72 35.74 -35.96
N MET A 79 -5.43 36.87 -35.82
CA MET A 79 -6.04 37.53 -36.98
C MET A 79 -4.97 37.98 -37.98
N PRO A 80 -5.19 37.84 -39.31
CA PRO A 80 -4.36 38.52 -40.30
C PRO A 80 -4.60 40.03 -40.20
N ASN A 81 -3.51 40.78 -40.08
CA ASN A 81 -3.47 42.23 -40.00
C ASN A 81 -4.13 42.86 -41.25
N SER A 82 -5.37 43.34 -41.14
CA SER A 82 -6.07 44.04 -42.21
C SER A 82 -5.66 45.53 -42.25
N GLY A 83 -4.49 45.80 -42.80
CA GLY A 83 -4.18 47.11 -43.36
C GLY A 83 -4.42 47.06 -44.85
N GLU A 84 -5.63 47.44 -45.30
CA GLU A 84 -5.91 48.06 -46.61
C GLU A 84 -7.43 48.14 -46.83
N ALA A 85 -8.01 49.27 -46.43
CA ALA A 85 -9.30 49.69 -46.91
C ALA A 85 -9.11 50.33 -48.30
N SER A 86 -9.37 49.58 -49.37
CA SER A 86 -9.86 50.05 -50.69
C SER A 86 -9.53 49.06 -51.80
N ARG A 87 -10.49 48.23 -52.23
CA ARG A 87 -10.88 48.10 -53.64
C ARG A 87 -12.08 47.16 -53.80
N TYR A 88 -13.05 47.66 -54.55
CA TYR A 88 -14.23 46.95 -55.02
C TYR A 88 -13.86 45.85 -56.03
N ASP A 89 -14.82 44.94 -56.22
CA ASP A 89 -15.03 44.03 -57.36
C ASP A 89 -14.56 42.56 -57.26
N GLN A 90 -15.59 41.71 -57.19
CA GLN A 90 -15.86 40.61 -58.12
C GLN A 90 -15.00 39.34 -58.00
N TYR A 91 -15.71 38.19 -57.93
CA TYR A 91 -15.26 36.80 -57.71
C TYR A 91 -15.04 36.41 -56.24
N GLY A 92 -15.96 35.61 -55.67
CA GLY A 92 -15.80 35.11 -54.29
C GLY A 92 -16.67 33.91 -53.94
N GLY A 93 -17.03 33.08 -54.92
CA GLY A 93 -17.88 31.90 -54.70
C GLY A 93 -17.23 30.57 -55.06
N ARG A 94 -15.89 30.51 -55.14
CA ARG A 94 -15.17 29.30 -55.60
C ARG A 94 -13.99 28.87 -54.74
N ASP A 95 -13.52 29.73 -53.85
CA ASP A 95 -12.39 29.42 -52.96
C ASP A 95 -12.82 29.03 -51.53
N ASP A 96 -14.11 29.22 -51.19
CA ASP A 96 -14.66 28.89 -49.86
C ASP A 96 -14.91 27.38 -49.70
N ASP A 97 -15.31 26.67 -50.77
CA ASP A 97 -15.54 25.22 -50.76
C ASP A 97 -14.25 24.44 -50.43
N GLY A 98 -13.09 24.87 -50.95
CA GLY A 98 -11.81 24.21 -50.69
C GLY A 98 -11.34 24.35 -49.25
N PHE A 99 -11.59 25.51 -48.64
CA PHE A 99 -11.29 25.77 -47.24
C PHE A 99 -12.22 24.96 -46.31
N VAL A 100 -13.52 24.98 -46.57
CA VAL A 100 -14.53 24.20 -45.81
C VAL A 100 -14.27 22.70 -45.89
N GLN A 101 -13.88 22.19 -47.07
CA GLN A 101 -13.58 20.78 -47.25
C GLN A 101 -12.29 20.37 -46.51
N SER A 102 -11.26 21.23 -46.53
CA SER A 102 -10.02 20.99 -45.78
C SER A 102 -10.21 21.01 -44.25
N GLU A 103 -11.07 21.91 -43.73
CA GLU A 103 -11.43 21.96 -42.31
C GLU A 103 -12.29 20.76 -41.91
N SER A 104 -13.21 20.33 -42.78
CA SER A 104 -14.04 19.12 -42.55
C SER A 104 -13.19 17.86 -42.47
N ASP A 105 -12.21 17.70 -43.36
CA ASP A 105 -11.27 16.56 -43.34
C ASP A 105 -10.42 16.57 -42.06
N ARG A 106 -9.99 17.75 -41.62
CA ARG A 106 -9.23 17.91 -40.37
C ARG A 106 -10.06 17.56 -39.14
N GLN A 107 -11.33 17.97 -39.08
CA GLN A 107 -12.25 17.59 -38.01
C GLN A 107 -12.54 16.09 -38.02
N MET A 108 -12.68 15.47 -39.19
CA MET A 108 -12.91 14.03 -39.31
C MET A 108 -11.73 13.21 -38.76
N LEU A 109 -10.49 13.65 -39.02
CA LEU A 109 -9.30 12.99 -38.46
C LEU A 109 -9.24 13.11 -36.93
N LEU A 110 -9.64 14.26 -36.39
CA LEU A 110 -9.65 14.53 -34.96
C LEU A 110 -10.71 13.69 -34.23
N ILE A 111 -11.90 13.55 -34.83
CA ILE A 111 -12.96 12.65 -34.32
C ILE A 111 -12.50 11.19 -34.36
N LYS A 112 -11.85 10.74 -35.44
CA LYS A 112 -11.31 9.38 -35.51
C LYS A 112 -10.28 9.09 -34.42
N GLN A 113 -9.39 10.04 -34.15
CA GLN A 113 -8.40 9.91 -33.08
C GLN A 113 -9.07 9.81 -31.71
N GLN A 114 -10.10 10.62 -31.46
CA GLN A 114 -10.87 10.55 -30.22
C GLN A 114 -11.62 9.23 -30.05
N ASP A 115 -12.22 8.71 -31.11
CA ASP A 115 -12.90 7.40 -31.07
C ASP A 115 -11.92 6.28 -30.73
N GLU A 116 -10.70 6.31 -31.27
CA GLU A 116 -9.65 5.34 -30.97
C GLU A 116 -9.18 5.44 -29.50
N GLU A 117 -9.04 6.66 -28.97
CA GLU A 117 -8.75 6.89 -27.54
C GLU A 117 -9.89 6.41 -26.63
N LEU A 118 -11.15 6.60 -27.03
CA LEU A 118 -12.32 6.13 -26.27
C LEU A 118 -12.43 4.60 -26.26
N ASP A 119 -12.07 3.92 -27.36
CA ASP A 119 -12.02 2.46 -27.41
C ASP A 119 -10.92 1.91 -26.48
N GLU A 120 -9.75 2.54 -26.44
CA GLU A 120 -8.68 2.18 -25.51
C GLU A 120 -9.09 2.45 -24.04
N LEU A 121 -9.78 3.56 -23.80
CA LEU A 121 -10.35 3.87 -22.48
C LEU A 121 -11.39 2.83 -22.07
N SER A 122 -12.29 2.43 -22.98
CA SER A 122 -13.30 1.41 -22.76
C SER A 122 -12.68 0.06 -22.35
N LYS A 123 -11.65 -0.38 -23.08
CA LYS A 123 -10.87 -1.58 -22.73
C LYS A 123 -10.22 -1.47 -21.36
N SER A 124 -9.75 -0.28 -21.00
CA SER A 124 -9.14 -0.02 -19.69
C SER A 124 -10.17 -0.03 -18.56
N VAL A 125 -11.36 0.55 -18.78
CA VAL A 125 -12.49 0.48 -17.84
C VAL A 125 -12.94 -0.97 -17.66
N GLN A 126 -13.01 -1.77 -18.72
CA GLN A 126 -13.36 -3.19 -18.63
C GLN A 126 -12.35 -3.98 -17.79
N ARG A 127 -11.04 -3.72 -17.97
CA ARG A 127 -10.00 -4.30 -17.10
C ARG A 127 -10.16 -3.88 -15.65
N ILE A 128 -10.39 -2.59 -15.39
CA ILE A 128 -10.62 -2.07 -14.03
C ILE A 128 -11.85 -2.72 -13.41
N GLY A 129 -12.93 -2.91 -14.18
CA GLY A 129 -14.13 -3.63 -13.74
C GLY A 129 -13.82 -5.07 -13.34
N GLY A 130 -13.03 -5.79 -14.13
CA GLY A 130 -12.59 -7.16 -13.81
C GLY A 130 -11.74 -7.23 -12.53
N VAL A 131 -10.82 -6.27 -12.36
CA VAL A 131 -10.04 -6.14 -11.12
C VAL A 131 -10.95 -5.82 -9.93
N GLY A 132 -11.95 -4.95 -10.11
CA GLY A 132 -12.93 -4.61 -9.08
C GLY A 132 -13.74 -5.81 -8.59
N LEU A 133 -14.17 -6.68 -9.51
CA LEU A 133 -14.83 -7.95 -9.16
C LEU A 133 -13.90 -8.88 -8.39
N THR A 134 -12.65 -9.00 -8.82
CA THR A 134 -11.65 -9.82 -8.12
C THR A 134 -11.40 -9.31 -6.70
N ILE A 135 -11.30 -7.99 -6.52
CA ILE A 135 -11.16 -7.37 -5.19
C ILE A 135 -12.39 -7.66 -4.33
N HIS A 136 -13.59 -7.60 -4.91
CA HIS A 136 -14.82 -7.92 -4.19
C HIS A 136 -14.82 -9.36 -3.69
N ASP A 137 -14.48 -10.32 -4.54
CA ASP A 137 -14.43 -11.74 -4.18
C ASP A 137 -13.38 -12.00 -3.08
N GLU A 138 -12.22 -11.36 -3.17
CA GLU A 138 -11.17 -11.44 -2.14
C GLU A 138 -11.61 -10.83 -0.81
N LEU A 139 -12.33 -9.70 -0.82
CA LEU A 139 -12.88 -9.09 0.39
C LEU A 139 -13.92 -10.01 1.06
N VAL A 140 -14.80 -10.65 0.28
CA VAL A 140 -15.76 -11.64 0.79
C VAL A 140 -15.04 -12.87 1.36
N ALA A 141 -13.94 -13.30 0.74
CA ALA A 141 -13.11 -14.38 1.28
C ALA A 141 -12.45 -13.98 2.60
N GLN A 142 -11.93 -12.75 2.69
CA GLN A 142 -11.32 -12.23 3.91
C GLN A 142 -12.33 -12.06 5.04
N GLU A 143 -13.58 -11.65 4.75
CA GLU A 143 -14.66 -11.60 5.75
C GLU A 143 -14.85 -12.97 6.42
N ARG A 144 -14.88 -14.06 5.63
CA ARG A 144 -14.98 -15.42 6.17
C ARG A 144 -13.79 -15.83 7.03
N ILE A 145 -12.58 -15.45 6.62
CA ILE A 145 -11.36 -15.72 7.39
C ILE A 145 -11.38 -14.96 8.71
N ILE A 146 -11.88 -13.72 8.72
CA ILE A 146 -12.01 -12.92 9.95
C ILE A 146 -13.02 -13.57 10.91
N ASP A 147 -14.16 -14.04 10.41
CA ASP A 147 -15.13 -14.76 11.24
C ASP A 147 -14.52 -16.04 11.85
N GLU A 148 -13.76 -16.80 11.06
CA GLU A 148 -13.06 -18.00 11.57
C GLU A 148 -12.02 -17.62 12.64
N LEU A 149 -11.22 -16.58 12.40
CA LEU A 149 -10.27 -16.05 13.37
C LEU A 149 -10.94 -15.59 14.67
N ASP A 150 -12.12 -14.98 14.60
CA ASP A 150 -12.89 -14.57 15.78
C ASP A 150 -13.32 -15.79 16.60
N THR A 151 -13.81 -16.85 15.93
CA THR A 151 -14.16 -18.10 16.62
C THR A 151 -12.95 -18.79 17.26
N GLU A 152 -11.80 -18.79 16.59
CA GLU A 152 -10.55 -19.32 17.15
C GLU A 152 -10.06 -18.48 18.33
N MET A 153 -10.19 -17.15 18.25
CA MET A 153 -9.85 -16.22 19.33
C MET A 153 -10.72 -16.46 20.57
N ASP A 154 -12.03 -16.64 20.40
CA ASP A 154 -12.95 -16.98 21.48
C ASP A 154 -12.60 -18.32 22.12
N SER A 155 -12.22 -19.32 21.32
CA SER A 155 -11.75 -20.61 21.84
C SER A 155 -10.46 -20.47 22.65
N THR A 156 -9.54 -19.62 22.19
CA THR A 156 -8.27 -19.33 22.85
C THR A 156 -8.49 -18.58 24.15
N LYS A 157 -9.41 -17.61 24.16
CA LYS A 157 -9.83 -16.87 25.36
C LYS A 157 -10.41 -17.81 26.41
N ASN A 158 -11.31 -18.71 26.03
CA ASN A 158 -11.87 -19.71 26.95
C ASN A 158 -10.79 -20.63 27.55
N ARG A 159 -9.82 -21.05 26.73
CA ARG A 159 -8.66 -21.83 27.22
C ARG A 159 -7.80 -21.02 28.19
N LEU A 160 -7.55 -19.75 27.88
CA LEU A 160 -6.76 -18.86 28.70
C LEU A 160 -7.45 -18.58 30.05
N GLU A 161 -8.76 -18.36 30.06
CA GLU A 161 -9.56 -18.23 31.28
C GLU A 161 -9.48 -19.50 32.14
N PHE A 162 -9.54 -20.68 31.53
CA PHE A 162 -9.37 -21.94 32.24
C PHE A 162 -7.98 -22.10 32.85
N VAL A 163 -6.93 -21.74 32.11
CA VAL A 163 -5.55 -21.73 32.60
C VAL A 163 -5.41 -20.74 33.75
N GLN A 164 -5.93 -19.53 33.62
CA GLN A 164 -5.92 -18.51 34.67
C GLN A 164 -6.65 -19.00 35.93
N LYS A 165 -7.79 -19.67 35.79
CA LYS A 165 -8.52 -20.28 36.91
C LYS A 165 -7.71 -21.40 37.57
N LYS A 166 -7.02 -22.24 36.80
CA LYS A 166 -6.12 -23.28 37.33
C LYS A 166 -4.95 -22.68 38.08
N VAL A 167 -4.30 -21.66 37.54
CA VAL A 167 -3.21 -20.93 38.22
C VAL A 167 -3.72 -20.32 39.52
N GLY A 168 -4.88 -19.67 39.51
CA GLY A 168 -5.51 -19.14 40.72
C GLY A 168 -5.84 -20.22 41.76
N MET A 169 -6.30 -21.40 41.33
CA MET A 169 -6.51 -22.54 42.23
C MET A 169 -5.20 -23.11 42.78
N VAL A 170 -4.14 -23.20 41.96
CA VAL A 170 -2.82 -23.66 42.40
C VAL A 170 -2.22 -22.68 43.41
N MET A 171 -2.29 -21.37 43.17
CA MET A 171 -1.86 -20.37 44.16
C MET A 171 -2.64 -20.49 45.47
N LYS A 172 -3.96 -20.74 45.42
CA LYS A 172 -4.77 -20.96 46.63
C LYS A 172 -4.42 -22.28 47.35
N LYS A 173 -4.11 -23.34 46.61
CA LYS A 173 -3.79 -24.67 47.16
C LYS A 173 -2.34 -24.77 47.68
N ALA A 174 -1.41 -24.06 47.04
CA ALA A 174 -0.06 -23.80 47.56
C ALA A 174 -0.08 -22.80 48.73
N GLY A 175 -1.19 -22.10 48.93
CA GLY A 175 -1.40 -21.17 50.03
C GLY A 175 -1.59 -21.84 51.41
N ALA A 176 -1.85 -20.98 52.39
CA ALA A 176 -1.77 -21.20 53.84
C ALA A 176 -2.17 -22.58 54.37
N LYS A 177 -3.18 -23.27 53.80
CA LYS A 177 -3.61 -24.60 54.29
C LYS A 177 -2.52 -25.67 54.13
N GLY A 178 -1.77 -25.69 53.04
CA GLY A 178 -0.68 -26.65 52.84
C GLY A 178 0.51 -26.35 53.76
N GLN A 179 0.88 -25.07 53.87
CA GLN A 179 1.93 -24.61 54.78
C GLN A 179 1.57 -24.85 56.25
N MET A 180 0.32 -24.60 56.66
CA MET A 180 -0.15 -24.85 58.03
C MET A 180 -0.12 -26.34 58.37
N MET A 181 -0.53 -27.22 57.44
CA MET A 181 -0.39 -28.67 57.65
C MET A 181 1.06 -29.10 57.79
N MET A 182 1.98 -28.52 56.99
CA MET A 182 3.41 -28.77 57.09
C MET A 182 3.97 -28.31 58.45
N ILE A 183 3.61 -27.10 58.90
CA ILE A 183 4.04 -26.55 60.20
C ILE A 183 3.52 -27.43 61.35
N CYS A 184 2.24 -27.82 61.33
CA CYS A 184 1.67 -28.71 62.34
C CYS A 184 2.40 -30.06 62.40
N PHE A 185 2.70 -30.67 61.25
CA PHE A 185 3.44 -31.92 61.18
C PHE A 185 4.86 -31.79 61.77
N LEU A 186 5.57 -30.71 61.40
CA LEU A 186 6.90 -30.39 61.93
C LEU A 186 6.89 -30.18 63.46
N LEU A 187 5.88 -29.51 64.00
CA LEU A 187 5.72 -29.31 65.44
C LEU A 187 5.48 -30.62 66.19
N VAL A 188 4.63 -31.51 65.67
CA VAL A 188 4.39 -32.82 66.29
C VAL A 188 5.67 -33.65 66.30
N LEU A 189 6.40 -33.68 65.19
CA LEU A 189 7.69 -34.38 65.10
C LEU A 189 8.69 -33.80 66.12
N PHE A 190 8.76 -32.47 66.25
CA PHE A 190 9.61 -31.81 67.23
C PHE A 190 9.25 -32.19 68.68
N ILE A 191 7.96 -32.27 69.02
CA ILE A 191 7.52 -32.73 70.35
C ILE A 191 7.95 -34.17 70.61
N ILE A 192 7.77 -35.07 69.64
CA ILE A 192 8.19 -36.48 69.76
C ILE A 192 9.70 -36.55 70.02
N LEU A 193 10.50 -35.82 69.23
CA LEU A 193 11.94 -35.77 69.38
C LEU A 193 12.34 -35.22 70.76
N PHE A 194 11.70 -34.15 71.21
CA PHE A 194 11.94 -33.55 72.51
C PHE A 194 11.69 -34.56 73.64
N VAL A 195 10.52 -35.22 73.63
CA VAL A 195 10.21 -36.23 74.65
C VAL A 195 11.21 -37.38 74.61
N LEU A 196 11.58 -37.87 73.43
CA LEU A 196 12.56 -38.95 73.29
C LEU A 196 13.92 -38.55 73.89
N VAL A 197 14.38 -37.32 73.65
CA VAL A 197 15.67 -36.80 74.14
C VAL A 197 15.68 -36.49 75.64
N PHE A 198 14.58 -36.00 76.21
CA PHE A 198 14.51 -35.65 77.63
C PHE A 198 14.09 -36.81 78.54
N LEU A 199 13.41 -37.83 77.99
CA LEU A 199 12.97 -39.03 78.71
C LEU A 199 13.97 -40.19 78.59
N THR A 200 14.87 -40.14 77.60
CA THR A 200 16.06 -40.99 77.51
C THR A 200 17.21 -40.32 78.25
#